data_AF-A0A661KLE4-F1
#
_entry.id   AF-A0A661KLE4-F1
#
_cell.length_a   1.000
_cell.length_b   1.000
_cell.length_c   1.000
_cell.angle_alpha   90.00
_cell.angle_beta   90.00
_cell.angle_gamma   90.00
#
_symmetry.space_group_name_H-M   'P 1'
#
loop_
_entity.id
_entity.type
_entity.pdbx_description
1 polymer ?
#
loop_
_entity_poly.entity_id
_entity_poly.type
_entity_poly.pdbx_seq_one_letter_code
_entity_poly.pdbx_strand_id
1 'polypeptide(L)'
;MSKGIKKRYTTRILKAGALLNDIRILVCSWEKFKDRQSIFEILENLKYKRSISRVKDIFKCAFLPRFINGKPPQAWKIVRVLEERKVPINILRPVYYWITARNEPILYDFVCEELVKINQTGRQFITTEEVAIWIKNKISFYQMTWSESVILGVA
;
A
#
# COMPACT_ATOMS: atom_id res chain seq x y z
N MET A 1 25.95 -18.40 -14.10
CA MET A 1 25.26 -17.08 -14.11
C MET A 1 24.14 -17.11 -13.09
N SER A 2 24.37 -16.57 -11.88
CA SER A 2 23.31 -16.45 -10.86
C SER A 2 22.29 -15.43 -11.35
N LYS A 3 21.06 -15.88 -11.67
CA LYS A 3 19.92 -14.98 -11.82
C LYS A 3 19.83 -14.17 -10.52
N GLY A 4 20.16 -12.87 -10.58
CA GLY A 4 20.14 -12.01 -9.40
C GLY A 4 18.80 -12.17 -8.67
N ILE A 5 18.86 -12.49 -7.38
CA ILE A 5 17.67 -12.70 -6.56
C ILE A 5 16.88 -11.39 -6.58
N LYS A 6 15.78 -11.37 -7.34
CA LYS A 6 14.92 -10.20 -7.44
C LYS A 6 14.26 -10.01 -6.07
N LYS A 7 14.58 -8.91 -5.38
CA LYS A 7 13.98 -8.56 -4.08
C LYS A 7 12.46 -8.69 -4.16
N ARG A 8 11.88 -9.65 -3.42
CA ARG A 8 10.44 -9.94 -3.47
C ARG A 8 9.64 -8.92 -2.69
N TYR A 9 10.13 -8.50 -1.53
CA TYR A 9 9.44 -7.57 -0.65
C TYR A 9 10.01 -6.16 -0.72
N THR A 10 9.18 -5.17 -0.37
CA THR A 10 9.57 -3.77 -0.28
C THR A 10 9.11 -3.20 1.05
N THR A 11 9.76 -2.13 1.49
CA THR A 11 9.43 -1.43 2.74
C THR A 11 8.55 -0.21 2.50
N ARG A 12 7.88 -0.11 1.34
CA ARG A 12 7.05 1.05 1.00
C ARG A 12 5.89 1.24 1.97
N ILE A 13 5.34 0.15 2.51
CA ILE A 13 4.23 0.19 3.45
C ILE A 13 4.58 0.94 4.76
N LEU A 14 5.84 0.88 5.19
CA LEU A 14 6.37 1.68 6.32
C LEU A 14 6.18 3.18 6.07
N LYS A 15 6.54 3.65 4.88
CA LYS A 15 6.43 5.07 4.52
C LYS A 15 4.99 5.45 4.20
N ALA A 16 4.23 4.55 3.60
CA ALA A 16 2.90 4.84 3.13
C ALA A 16 2.03 3.59 3.30
N GLY A 17 1.43 3.43 4.47
CA GLY A 17 0.44 2.38 4.76
C GLY A 17 -0.84 2.55 3.93
N ALA A 18 -2.01 2.32 4.53
CA ALA A 18 -3.27 2.43 3.79
C ALA A 18 -3.55 3.86 3.28
N LEU A 19 -3.30 4.87 4.12
CA LEU A 19 -3.48 6.31 3.82
C LEU A 19 -4.78 6.63 3.06
N LEU A 20 -5.87 5.96 3.44
CA LEU A 20 -7.08 5.87 2.63
C LEU A 20 -7.60 7.24 2.21
N ASN A 21 -7.69 8.20 3.14
CA ASN A 21 -8.19 9.53 2.84
C ASN A 21 -7.32 10.27 1.80
N ASP A 22 -6.00 10.20 1.91
CA ASP A 22 -5.09 10.86 0.96
C ASP A 22 -5.16 10.20 -0.42
N ILE A 23 -5.22 8.87 -0.43
CA ILE A 23 -5.31 8.10 -1.67
C ILE A 23 -6.65 8.38 -2.37
N ARG A 24 -7.75 8.53 -1.64
CA ARG A 24 -9.05 8.94 -2.21
C ARG A 24 -8.98 10.32 -2.86
N ILE A 25 -8.34 11.29 -2.21
CA ILE A 25 -8.13 12.63 -2.79
C ILE A 25 -7.32 12.53 -4.09
N LEU A 26 -6.24 11.75 -4.08
CA LEU A 26 -5.43 11.52 -5.28
C LEU A 26 -6.22 10.85 -6.39
N VAL A 27 -6.94 9.77 -6.11
CA VAL A 27 -7.82 9.10 -7.08
C VAL A 27 -8.82 10.09 -7.69
N CYS A 28 -9.45 10.92 -6.86
CA CYS A 28 -10.49 11.83 -7.29
C CYS A 28 -10.01 13.02 -8.12
N SER A 29 -8.71 13.30 -8.09
CA SER A 29 -8.13 14.46 -8.72
C SER A 29 -7.11 14.11 -9.81
N TRP A 30 -6.69 12.84 -9.91
CA TRP A 30 -5.66 12.37 -10.82
C TRP A 30 -5.89 12.74 -12.28
N GLU A 31 -7.12 12.57 -12.79
CA GLU A 31 -7.44 12.86 -14.19
C GLU A 31 -7.16 14.34 -14.56
N LYS A 32 -7.33 15.27 -13.60
CA LYS A 32 -7.07 16.71 -13.81
C LYS A 32 -5.58 17.05 -13.81
N PHE A 33 -4.75 16.14 -13.31
CA PHE A 33 -3.33 16.37 -13.06
C PHE A 33 -2.40 15.50 -13.90
N LYS A 34 -2.91 14.46 -14.56
CA LYS A 34 -2.11 13.52 -15.36
C LYS A 34 -1.26 14.23 -16.43
N ASP A 35 -1.77 15.34 -16.98
CA ASP A 35 -1.12 16.11 -18.05
C ASP A 35 -0.32 17.30 -17.50
N ARG A 36 -0.34 17.54 -16.18
CA ARG A 36 0.39 18.64 -15.56
C ARG A 36 1.81 18.18 -15.23
N GLN A 37 2.80 18.94 -15.69
CA GLN A 37 4.22 18.62 -15.49
C GLN A 37 4.65 18.64 -14.01
N SER A 38 3.94 19.38 -13.15
CA SER A 38 4.35 19.57 -11.77
C SER A 38 3.49 18.71 -10.82
N ILE A 39 4.15 17.74 -10.18
CA ILE A 39 3.60 17.06 -9.00
C ILE A 39 3.15 18.09 -7.95
N PHE A 40 3.76 19.28 -7.91
CA PHE A 40 3.50 20.34 -6.94
C PHE A 40 2.06 20.83 -6.93
N GLU A 41 1.36 20.81 -8.07
CA GLU A 41 -0.07 21.18 -8.13
C GLU A 41 -0.97 20.07 -7.57
N ILE A 42 -0.59 18.80 -7.74
CA ILE A 42 -1.20 17.67 -7.01
C ILE A 42 -0.96 17.86 -5.50
N LEU A 43 0.27 18.26 -5.13
CA LEU A 43 0.65 18.48 -3.74
C LEU A 43 -0.16 19.62 -3.11
N GLU A 44 -0.44 20.72 -3.81
CA GLU A 44 -1.19 21.87 -3.27
C GLU A 44 -2.57 21.52 -2.74
N ASN A 45 -3.27 20.61 -3.42
CA ASN A 45 -4.57 20.12 -2.95
C ASN A 45 -4.48 19.24 -1.70
N LEU A 46 -3.29 18.73 -1.38
CA LEU A 46 -2.98 17.91 -0.19
C LEU A 46 -2.24 18.70 0.90
N LYS A 47 -1.69 19.88 0.58
CA LYS A 47 -0.78 20.67 1.44
C LYS A 47 -1.43 21.18 2.72
N TYR A 48 -2.77 21.26 2.78
CA TYR A 48 -3.46 21.83 3.94
C TYR A 48 -3.23 21.07 5.26
N LYS A 49 -2.61 19.88 5.22
CA LYS A 49 -2.37 19.04 6.42
C LYS A 49 -0.98 18.41 6.53
N ARG A 50 -0.06 18.56 5.55
CA ARG A 50 1.18 17.76 5.50
C ARG A 50 2.37 18.48 4.86
N SER A 51 3.58 18.10 5.27
CA SER A 51 4.83 18.57 4.66
C SER A 51 4.99 18.07 3.21
N ILE A 52 5.70 18.83 2.37
CA ILE A 52 5.98 18.47 0.97
C ILE A 52 6.65 17.09 0.85
N SER A 53 7.60 16.81 1.74
CA SER A 53 8.29 15.51 1.79
C SER A 53 7.29 14.37 2.02
N ARG A 54 6.38 14.54 2.98
CA ARG A 54 5.35 13.53 3.26
C ARG A 54 4.48 13.28 2.06
N VAL A 55 4.00 14.31 1.38
CA VAL A 55 3.13 14.14 0.21
C VAL A 55 3.86 13.46 -0.96
N LYS A 56 5.16 13.77 -1.17
CA LYS A 56 6.00 13.05 -2.15
C LYS A 56 6.10 11.55 -1.81
N ASP A 57 6.25 11.19 -0.53
CA ASP A 57 6.27 9.79 -0.11
C ASP A 57 4.92 9.09 -0.35
N ILE A 58 3.79 9.74 -0.08
CA ILE A 58 2.45 9.16 -0.39
C ILE A 58 2.36 8.85 -1.89
N PHE A 59 2.75 9.81 -2.72
CA PHE A 59 2.67 9.65 -4.16
C PHE A 59 3.60 8.55 -4.67
N LYS A 60 4.87 8.58 -4.28
CA LYS A 60 5.89 7.64 -4.77
C LYS A 60 5.81 6.25 -4.16
N CYS A 61 5.46 6.13 -2.88
CA CYS A 61 5.46 4.86 -2.15
C CYS A 61 4.08 4.18 -2.13
N ALA A 62 2.98 4.91 -2.28
CA ALA A 62 1.65 4.31 -2.33
C ALA A 62 0.94 4.52 -3.68
N PHE A 63 0.69 5.76 -4.09
CA PHE A 63 -0.22 6.01 -5.22
C PHE A 63 0.33 5.48 -6.55
N LEU A 64 1.54 5.85 -6.95
CA LEU A 64 2.17 5.37 -8.18
C LEU A 64 2.27 3.83 -8.26
N PRO A 65 2.89 3.12 -7.29
CA PRO A 65 3.09 1.68 -7.41
C PRO A 65 1.80 0.85 -7.27
N ARG A 66 0.75 1.38 -6.62
CA ARG A 66 -0.49 0.63 -6.35
C ARG A 66 -1.61 0.96 -7.33
N PHE A 67 -1.75 2.24 -7.70
CA PHE A 67 -2.92 2.73 -8.43
C PHE A 67 -2.63 3.13 -9.88
N ILE A 68 -1.37 3.45 -10.22
CA ILE A 68 -0.98 3.79 -11.60
C ILE A 68 -0.26 2.63 -12.28
N ASN A 69 0.86 2.19 -11.70
CA ASN A 69 1.75 1.17 -12.27
C ASN A 69 1.52 -0.23 -11.67
N GLY A 70 0.51 -0.34 -10.81
CA GLY A 70 0.20 -1.57 -10.09
C GLY A 70 -0.41 -2.65 -10.97
N LYS A 71 -0.93 -3.68 -10.31
CA LYS A 71 -1.69 -4.79 -10.87
C LYS A 71 -3.08 -4.77 -10.21
N PRO A 72 -4.17 -4.50 -10.95
CA PRO A 72 -4.17 -4.13 -12.37
C PRO A 72 -3.54 -2.74 -12.63
N PRO A 73 -2.99 -2.49 -13.82
CA PRO A 73 -2.50 -1.16 -14.18
C PRO A 73 -3.66 -0.17 -14.19
N GLN A 74 -3.38 1.09 -13.84
CA GLN A 74 -4.38 2.16 -13.78
C GLN A 74 -5.57 1.82 -12.86
N ALA A 75 -5.34 1.05 -11.78
CA ALA A 75 -6.36 0.68 -10.81
C ALA A 75 -7.10 1.88 -10.18
N TRP A 76 -6.53 3.10 -10.22
CA TRP A 76 -7.25 4.31 -9.82
C TRP A 76 -8.58 4.49 -10.57
N LYS A 77 -8.69 4.05 -11.84
CA LYS A 77 -9.93 4.15 -12.63
C LYS A 77 -11.06 3.33 -12.01
N ILE A 78 -10.75 2.16 -11.46
CA ILE A 78 -11.72 1.27 -10.82
C ILE A 78 -12.37 1.98 -9.65
N VAL A 79 -11.55 2.49 -8.73
CA VAL A 79 -12.04 3.17 -7.53
C VAL A 79 -12.61 4.54 -7.84
N ARG A 80 -12.12 5.25 -8.87
CA ARG A 80 -12.66 6.55 -9.29
C ARG A 80 -14.14 6.47 -9.63
N VAL A 81 -14.55 5.47 -10.40
CA VAL A 81 -15.96 5.27 -10.79
C VAL A 81 -16.85 5.05 -9.56
N LEU A 82 -16.34 4.34 -8.54
CA LEU A 82 -17.07 4.12 -7.29
C LEU A 82 -17.16 5.39 -6.44
N GLU A 83 -16.09 6.19 -6.39
CA GLU A 83 -16.06 7.49 -5.70
C GLU A 83 -17.06 8.48 -6.32
N GLU A 84 -17.14 8.54 -7.64
CA GLU A 84 -18.09 9.43 -8.35
C GLU A 84 -19.54 9.08 -8.05
N ARG A 85 -19.83 7.80 -7.84
CA ARG A 85 -21.16 7.30 -7.43
C ARG A 85 -21.43 7.48 -5.94
N LYS A 86 -20.52 8.12 -5.19
CA LYS A 86 -20.63 8.33 -3.74
C LYS A 86 -20.89 7.03 -2.97
N VAL A 87 -20.27 5.94 -3.42
CA VAL A 87 -20.41 4.63 -2.76
C VAL A 87 -19.97 4.75 -1.29
N PRO A 88 -20.73 4.18 -0.34
CA PRO A 88 -20.38 4.21 1.08
C PRO A 88 -18.95 3.71 1.37
N ILE A 89 -18.28 4.34 2.33
CA ILE A 89 -16.86 4.06 2.64
C ILE A 89 -16.62 2.63 3.13
N ASN A 90 -17.60 2.01 3.78
CA ASN A 90 -17.54 0.61 4.21
C ASN A 90 -17.49 -0.36 3.02
N ILE A 91 -17.99 0.05 1.84
CA ILE A 91 -17.91 -0.73 0.60
C ILE A 91 -16.61 -0.40 -0.16
N LEU A 92 -16.20 0.87 -0.19
CA LEU A 92 -14.96 1.29 -0.86
C LEU A 92 -13.70 0.73 -0.18
N ARG A 93 -13.68 0.69 1.16
CA ARG A 93 -12.49 0.31 1.94
C ARG A 93 -11.96 -1.09 1.55
N PRO A 94 -12.78 -2.15 1.45
CA PRO A 94 -12.34 -3.45 0.92
C PRO A 94 -11.72 -3.38 -0.48
N VAL A 95 -12.26 -2.56 -1.39
CA VAL A 95 -11.73 -2.42 -2.76
C VAL A 95 -10.34 -1.77 -2.74
N TYR A 96 -10.19 -0.67 -2.00
CA TYR A 96 -8.88 -0.02 -1.80
C TYR A 96 -7.86 -0.95 -1.13
N TYR A 97 -8.31 -1.74 -0.14
CA TYR A 97 -7.49 -2.73 0.53
C TYR A 97 -7.01 -3.80 -0.44
N TRP A 98 -7.91 -4.36 -1.25
CA TRP A 98 -7.57 -5.38 -2.25
C TRP A 98 -6.55 -4.87 -3.27
N ILE A 99 -6.71 -3.64 -3.79
CA ILE A 99 -5.73 -3.02 -4.70
C ILE A 99 -4.37 -2.87 -3.99
N THR A 100 -4.38 -2.42 -2.74
CA THR A 100 -3.15 -2.23 -1.95
C THR A 100 -2.44 -3.56 -1.70
N ALA A 101 -3.15 -4.57 -1.18
CA ALA A 101 -2.60 -5.90 -0.90
C ALA A 101 -2.00 -6.52 -2.18
N ARG A 102 -2.69 -6.45 -3.32
CA ARG A 102 -2.20 -6.99 -4.59
C ARG A 102 -0.89 -6.37 -5.09
N ASN A 103 -0.57 -5.16 -4.61
CA ASN A 103 0.60 -4.39 -5.03
C ASN A 103 1.70 -4.28 -3.96
N GLU A 104 1.45 -4.80 -2.76
CA GLU A 104 2.44 -4.91 -1.69
C GLU A 104 2.65 -6.39 -1.36
N PRO A 105 3.66 -7.06 -1.95
CA PRO A 105 3.78 -8.52 -1.87
C PRO A 105 3.85 -9.07 -0.44
N ILE A 106 4.42 -8.30 0.50
CA ILE A 106 4.48 -8.73 1.90
C ILE A 106 3.09 -8.73 2.56
N LEU A 107 2.25 -7.72 2.24
CA LEU A 107 0.87 -7.67 2.70
C LEU A 107 0.03 -8.75 2.03
N TYR A 108 0.23 -8.99 0.73
CA TYR A 108 -0.43 -10.07 0.01
C TYR A 108 -0.16 -11.43 0.66
N ASP A 109 1.12 -11.77 0.82
CA ASP A 109 1.54 -13.06 1.38
C ASP A 109 1.05 -13.19 2.84
N PHE A 110 1.09 -12.11 3.64
CA PHE A 110 0.57 -12.13 5.00
C PHE A 110 -0.93 -12.44 5.06
N VAL A 111 -1.72 -11.79 4.20
CA VAL A 111 -3.17 -12.04 4.12
C VAL A 111 -3.45 -13.48 3.71
N CYS A 112 -2.84 -13.93 2.61
CA CYS A 112 -3.14 -15.23 2.02
C CYS A 112 -2.62 -16.40 2.85
N GLU A 113 -1.51 -16.22 3.56
CA GLU A 113 -0.84 -17.32 4.25
C GLU A 113 -1.04 -17.32 5.76
N GLU A 114 -1.22 -16.15 6.39
CA GLU A 114 -1.27 -16.03 7.85
C GLU A 114 -2.68 -15.65 8.34
N LEU A 115 -3.25 -14.55 7.84
CA LEU A 115 -4.57 -14.11 8.29
C LEU A 115 -5.68 -15.11 7.98
N VAL A 116 -5.62 -15.79 6.82
CA VAL A 116 -6.59 -16.85 6.49
C VAL A 116 -6.52 -18.00 7.51
N LYS A 117 -5.32 -18.40 7.94
CA LYS A 117 -5.14 -19.46 8.94
C LYS A 117 -5.66 -19.03 10.31
N ILE A 118 -5.33 -17.82 10.75
CA ILE A 118 -5.82 -17.26 12.02
C ILE A 118 -7.35 -17.20 12.02
N ASN A 119 -7.96 -16.77 10.92
CA ASN A 119 -9.41 -16.74 10.82
C ASN A 119 -10.04 -18.15 10.92
N GLN A 120 -9.37 -19.19 10.42
CA GLN A 120 -9.83 -20.58 10.53
C GLN A 120 -9.77 -21.13 11.97
N THR A 121 -8.94 -20.57 12.85
CA THR A 121 -8.89 -20.98 14.27
C THR A 121 -9.93 -20.28 15.14
N GLY A 122 -10.73 -19.36 14.56
CA GLY A 122 -11.68 -18.54 15.30
C GLY A 122 -11.05 -17.38 16.10
N ARG A 123 -9.73 -17.24 16.05
CA ARG A 123 -9.01 -16.12 16.69
C ARG A 123 -9.23 -14.84 15.90
N GLN A 124 -9.58 -13.75 16.59
CA GLN A 124 -9.94 -12.47 15.97
C GLN A 124 -8.86 -11.38 16.11
N PHE A 125 -7.72 -11.68 16.74
CA PHE A 125 -6.66 -10.71 16.99
C PHE A 125 -5.28 -11.30 16.65
N ILE A 126 -4.36 -10.43 16.25
CA ILE A 126 -2.95 -10.71 16.05
C ILE A 126 -2.14 -9.55 16.64
N THR A 127 -1.00 -9.84 17.24
CA THR A 127 -0.12 -8.81 17.81
C THR A 127 0.96 -8.37 16.83
N THR A 128 1.52 -7.18 17.02
CA THR A 128 2.62 -6.66 16.21
C THR A 128 3.86 -7.57 16.30
N GLU A 129 4.11 -8.20 17.44
CA GLU A 129 5.22 -9.14 17.63
C GLU A 129 5.04 -10.40 16.78
N GLU A 130 3.83 -10.94 16.70
CA GLU A 130 3.52 -12.10 15.85
C GLU A 130 3.75 -11.75 14.37
N VAL A 131 3.29 -10.58 13.93
CA VAL A 131 3.54 -10.08 12.57
C VAL A 131 5.04 -9.87 12.33
N ALA A 132 5.78 -9.30 13.28
CA ALA A 132 7.22 -9.07 13.16
C ALA A 132 8.01 -10.39 13.05
N ILE A 133 7.65 -11.41 13.84
CA ILE A 133 8.23 -12.75 13.75
C ILE A 133 7.95 -13.35 12.36
N TRP A 134 6.70 -13.25 11.89
CA TRP A 134 6.33 -13.73 10.55
C TRP A 134 7.15 -13.04 9.45
N ILE A 135 7.27 -11.70 9.50
CA ILE A 135 8.07 -10.92 8.56
C ILE A 135 9.53 -11.39 8.59
N LYS A 136 10.13 -11.54 9.78
CA LYS A 136 11.52 -11.97 9.96
C LYS A 136 11.77 -13.33 9.31
N ASN A 137 10.86 -14.29 9.52
CA ASN A 137 10.94 -15.61 8.90
C ASN A 137 10.83 -15.52 7.37
N LYS A 138 9.91 -14.71 6.86
CA LYS A 138 9.69 -14.53 5.42
C LYS A 138 10.88 -13.88 4.72
N ILE A 139 11.42 -12.78 5.26
CA ILE A 139 12.58 -12.12 4.64
C ILE A 139 13.82 -13.04 4.67
N SER A 140 14.00 -13.82 5.75
CA SER A 140 15.09 -14.80 5.86
C SER A 140 14.99 -15.89 4.79
N PHE A 141 13.79 -16.43 4.55
CA PHE A 141 13.53 -17.39 3.47
C PHE A 141 13.92 -16.85 2.08
N TYR A 142 13.68 -15.56 1.81
CA TYR A 142 14.09 -14.91 0.57
C TYR A 142 15.53 -14.34 0.59
N GLN A 143 16.33 -14.67 1.60
CA GLN A 143 17.71 -14.17 1.77
C GLN A 143 17.78 -12.63 1.76
N MET A 144 16.76 -11.98 2.32
CA MET A 144 16.66 -10.53 2.47
C MET A 144 16.96 -10.12 3.92
N THR A 145 17.60 -8.97 4.09
CA THR A 145 17.95 -8.42 5.40
C THR A 145 17.28 -7.06 5.61
N TRP A 146 16.48 -6.93 6.65
CA TRP A 146 15.91 -5.67 7.15
C TRP A 146 16.34 -5.45 8.61
N SER A 147 16.51 -4.20 9.02
CA SER A 147 16.73 -3.87 10.42
C SER A 147 15.48 -4.16 11.25
N GLU A 148 15.66 -4.35 12.56
CA GLU A 148 14.56 -4.53 13.50
C GLU A 148 13.54 -3.39 13.44
N SER A 149 14.02 -2.15 13.35
CA SER A 149 13.18 -0.96 13.19
C SER A 149 12.32 -0.98 11.92
N VAL A 150 12.83 -1.55 10.83
CA VAL A 150 12.08 -1.68 9.57
C VAL A 150 11.06 -2.80 9.67
N ILE A 151 11.41 -3.92 10.31
CA ILE A 151 10.48 -5.03 10.53
C ILE A 151 9.31 -4.55 11.39
N LEU A 152 9.60 -3.92 12.54
CA LEU A 152 8.59 -3.43 13.47
C LEU A 152 7.72 -2.34 12.87
N GLY A 153 8.26 -1.47 12.01
CA GLY A 153 7.44 -0.44 11.36
C GLY A 153 6.65 -0.93 10.15
N VAL A 154 6.95 -2.13 9.62
CA VAL A 154 6.13 -2.79 8.59
C VAL A 154 5.04 -3.65 9.21
N ALA A 155 5.30 -4.24 10.38
CA ALA A 155 4.34 -4.96 11.20
C ALA A 155 3.21 -4.05 11.69
#